data_AF-A0A7S2XTA4-F1
#
_entry.id   AF-A0A7S2XTA4-F1
#
_cell.length_a   1.000
_cell.length_b   1.000
_cell.length_c   1.000
_cell.angle_alpha   90.00
_cell.angle_beta   90.00
_cell.angle_gamma   90.00
#
_symmetry.space_group_name_H-M   'P 1'
#
loop_
_entity.id
_entity.type
_entity.pdbx_description
1 polymer ?
#
loop_
_entity_poly.entity_id
_entity_poly.type
_entity_poly.pdbx_seq_one_letter_code
_entity_poly.pdbx_strand_id
1 'polypeptide(L)'
;SHGKSHYMPAQVSRVCRMRWSVLLALTGFVMIVLCLAVGVLNSLEINSLKETVQDQIIVIDRFTDSVTNADVVMKMNALETTLKETEEKLSAQVSQTETEIYFKLDQTVEQLDESVENAKTTIEQEVVNVLNQVDSYVRTTNDQFSVENDFMIYQIAGTFTLIGCLVAMWHMTAHLRKMRQPFVQRKILAILWMSPIYSITSWLSLIFTEVEGYLTIVKDFYEAYVIYQFLSFLIAVLGRGNRQAVVDILSQRPSKLTKPGWMFGRMYGKTYDTPENLADAVLLQCQVYAMQFVFLRPMTSICSFAFDQSKHYAGGSSYDYKMPQFYIMLIQNLSVFTAVTGLVKFYNATYQDLKWCRPWPKFM
;
A
#
# COMPACT_ATOMS: atom_id res chain seq x y z
N SER A 1 -18.47 42.06 12.49
CA SER A 1 -19.49 41.70 13.50
C SER A 1 -19.46 40.20 13.69
N HIS A 2 -18.95 39.77 14.86
CA HIS A 2 -19.24 38.52 15.59
C HIS A 2 -19.16 37.12 14.95
N GLY A 3 -18.34 36.26 15.59
CA GLY A 3 -18.73 34.89 15.96
C GLY A 3 -17.88 33.78 15.32
N LYS A 4 -16.77 33.36 15.92
CA LYS A 4 -16.62 32.24 16.89
C LYS A 4 -16.74 30.82 16.32
N SER A 5 -15.58 30.15 16.33
CA SER A 5 -15.27 28.87 17.01
C SER A 5 -15.70 27.51 16.44
N HIS A 6 -14.66 26.64 16.45
CA HIS A 6 -14.63 25.20 16.74
C HIS A 6 -14.85 24.14 15.65
N TYR A 7 -14.01 23.10 15.81
CA TYR A 7 -14.10 21.68 15.42
C TYR A 7 -13.21 21.19 14.25
N MET A 8 -12.09 20.52 14.63
CA MET A 8 -11.55 19.30 13.99
C MET A 8 -12.61 18.16 14.00
N PRO A 9 -12.36 16.94 13.46
CA PRO A 9 -11.65 16.49 12.25
C PRO A 9 -12.47 15.39 11.49
N ALA A 10 -12.16 15.09 10.21
CA ALA A 10 -12.44 13.79 9.54
C ALA A 10 -11.93 13.84 8.08
N GLN A 11 -10.98 13.00 7.66
CA GLN A 11 -11.24 11.67 7.08
C GLN A 11 -12.22 11.71 5.88
N VAL A 12 -11.73 11.97 4.66
CA VAL A 12 -12.30 11.51 3.38
C VAL A 12 -11.16 11.51 2.33
N SER A 13 -10.47 10.39 2.14
CA SER A 13 -10.71 9.42 1.07
C SER A 13 -10.16 9.81 -0.31
N ARG A 14 -9.29 8.93 -0.82
CA ARG A 14 -9.26 8.45 -2.21
C ARG A 14 -9.39 9.51 -3.31
N VAL A 15 -8.26 9.89 -3.93
CA VAL A 15 -8.23 10.04 -5.39
C VAL A 15 -6.94 9.43 -5.93
N CYS A 16 -7.11 8.22 -6.43
CA CYS A 16 -6.25 7.60 -7.42
C CYS A 16 -6.20 8.49 -8.68
N ARG A 17 -5.04 8.51 -9.36
CA ARG A 17 -4.66 9.24 -10.60
C ARG A 17 -3.94 10.57 -10.40
N MET A 18 -2.62 10.52 -10.34
CA MET A 18 -1.70 11.39 -11.12
C MET A 18 -0.23 11.14 -10.71
N ARG A 19 0.29 9.92 -10.92
CA ARG A 19 1.74 9.67 -10.86
C ARG A 19 2.22 8.80 -12.04
N TRP A 20 1.64 9.04 -13.21
CA TRP A 20 2.02 8.40 -14.48
C TRP A 20 2.34 9.41 -15.59
N SER A 21 2.68 10.65 -15.22
CA SER A 21 3.01 11.72 -16.20
C SER A 21 4.20 12.60 -15.80
N VAL A 22 5.06 12.14 -14.89
CA VAL A 22 6.32 12.85 -14.54
C VAL A 22 7.55 11.93 -14.67
N LEU A 23 7.38 10.68 -15.12
CA LEU A 23 8.48 9.73 -15.32
C LEU A 23 8.86 9.55 -16.80
N LEU A 24 8.51 10.52 -17.65
CA LEU A 24 8.66 10.42 -19.12
C LEU A 24 9.13 11.73 -19.77
N ALA A 25 9.96 12.51 -19.07
CA ALA A 25 10.55 13.73 -19.62
C ALA A 25 12.00 14.02 -19.20
N LEU A 26 12.70 13.10 -18.52
CA LEU A 26 14.10 13.32 -18.08
C LEU A 26 14.98 12.06 -18.20
N THR A 27 14.79 11.30 -19.28
CA THR A 27 15.68 10.20 -19.69
C THR A 27 16.02 10.32 -21.16
N GLY A 28 16.63 11.45 -21.50
CA GLY A 28 17.04 11.81 -22.85
C GLY A 28 18.27 12.72 -22.86
N PHE A 29 19.21 12.51 -21.93
CA PHE A 29 20.56 13.07 -22.06
C PHE A 29 21.57 12.01 -21.69
N VAL A 30 21.76 11.14 -22.67
CA VAL A 30 22.75 10.10 -22.78
C VAL A 30 24.13 10.73 -22.55
N MET A 31 24.73 10.35 -21.42
CA MET A 31 26.16 10.13 -21.29
C MET A 31 26.64 9.21 -22.43
N ILE A 32 27.81 9.52 -22.98
CA ILE A 32 28.67 8.68 -23.86
C ILE A 32 28.65 9.07 -25.34
N VAL A 33 29.45 10.09 -25.67
CA VAL A 33 30.62 9.99 -26.58
C VAL A 33 31.60 11.04 -26.01
N LEU A 34 32.73 10.79 -25.35
CA LEU A 34 33.75 9.72 -25.41
C LEU A 34 34.35 9.52 -26.80
N CYS A 35 35.02 10.55 -27.28
CA CYS A 35 36.15 10.59 -28.24
C CYS A 35 36.40 12.07 -28.51
N LEU A 36 37.54 12.72 -28.27
CA LEU A 36 38.92 12.32 -28.11
C LEU A 36 39.60 13.43 -27.29
N ALA A 37 40.15 13.11 -26.13
CA ALA A 37 41.23 13.87 -25.53
C ALA A 37 42.43 12.94 -25.46
N VAL A 38 43.31 13.03 -26.46
CA VAL A 38 44.68 12.52 -26.39
C VAL A 38 45.57 13.58 -27.02
N GLY A 39 46.59 13.98 -26.26
CA GLY A 39 47.74 14.76 -26.72
C GLY A 39 47.52 16.27 -26.59
N VAL A 40 48.40 17.05 -25.96
CA VAL A 40 49.81 16.83 -25.63
C VAL A 40 50.18 17.78 -24.49
N LEU A 41 50.96 17.24 -23.56
CA LEU A 41 51.70 17.96 -22.54
C LEU A 41 52.94 18.61 -23.17
N ASN A 42 53.30 19.78 -22.67
CA ASN A 42 54.64 20.38 -22.63
C ASN A 42 55.16 21.22 -23.81
N SER A 43 55.37 22.49 -23.45
CA SER A 43 56.66 23.20 -23.40
C SER A 43 57.38 23.60 -24.70
N LEU A 44 57.71 24.89 -24.70
CA LEU A 44 58.95 25.53 -25.18
C LEU A 44 59.03 26.09 -26.61
N GLU A 45 59.85 27.15 -26.63
CA GLU A 45 60.47 27.91 -27.72
C GLU A 45 59.60 28.97 -28.42
N ILE A 46 59.86 30.26 -28.17
CA ILE A 46 60.99 31.10 -28.62
C ILE A 46 60.90 31.44 -30.12
N ASN A 47 60.77 32.75 -30.35
CA ASN A 47 61.15 33.55 -31.52
C ASN A 47 60.37 33.42 -32.84
N SER A 48 59.82 34.56 -33.27
CA SER A 48 60.06 35.09 -34.61
C SER A 48 60.31 36.60 -34.50
N LEU A 49 61.58 37.00 -34.64
CA LEU A 49 62.15 37.63 -35.83
C LEU A 49 61.57 39.03 -36.07
N LYS A 50 62.34 40.09 -35.79
CA LYS A 50 63.18 40.81 -36.78
C LYS A 50 62.26 41.45 -37.84
N GLU A 51 62.22 42.76 -38.02
CA GLU A 51 63.36 43.62 -38.32
C GLU A 51 62.83 45.05 -38.49
N THR A 52 63.76 46.01 -38.48
CA THR A 52 63.68 47.31 -39.17
C THR A 52 63.10 48.47 -38.35
N VAL A 53 63.74 49.63 -38.19
CA VAL A 53 65.13 50.15 -38.23
C VAL A 53 64.96 51.66 -38.09
N GLN A 54 65.84 52.30 -37.30
CA GLN A 54 66.25 53.71 -37.35
C GLN A 54 65.18 54.81 -37.14
N ASP A 55 65.47 55.96 -36.52
CA ASP A 55 66.64 56.83 -36.61
C ASP A 55 67.10 57.30 -35.21
N GLN A 56 68.41 57.28 -34.91
CA GLN A 56 69.36 58.42 -34.94
C GLN A 56 68.84 59.68 -34.19
N ILE A 57 69.57 60.43 -33.37
CA ILE A 57 70.93 61.02 -33.43
C ILE A 57 71.17 61.45 -31.94
N ILE A 58 72.32 61.34 -31.27
CA ILE A 58 73.48 62.24 -31.33
C ILE A 58 74.62 61.65 -30.49
N VAL A 59 75.73 61.44 -31.18
CA VAL A 59 77.10 61.34 -30.68
C VAL A 59 77.57 62.73 -30.26
N ILE A 60 78.00 62.84 -29.00
CA ILE A 60 79.24 63.46 -28.53
C ILE A 60 79.75 64.69 -29.31
N ASP A 61 79.67 65.85 -28.66
CA ASP A 61 80.71 66.91 -28.58
C ASP A 61 80.24 67.83 -27.41
N ARG A 62 80.99 68.32 -26.43
CA ARG A 62 82.42 68.46 -26.20
C ARG A 62 82.55 68.95 -24.74
N PHE A 63 83.28 68.26 -23.87
CA PHE A 63 84.19 68.88 -22.88
C PHE A 63 85.07 67.78 -22.29
N THR A 64 86.21 67.66 -22.95
CA THR A 64 87.39 66.92 -22.52
C THR A 64 88.12 67.73 -21.45
N ASP A 65 88.80 67.00 -20.56
CA ASP A 65 89.73 67.41 -19.50
C ASP A 65 89.09 67.80 -18.15
N SER A 66 89.44 67.22 -17.01
CA SER A 66 90.55 66.34 -16.65
C SER A 66 90.23 65.67 -15.30
N VAL A 67 90.20 64.34 -15.22
CA VAL A 67 90.70 63.53 -14.08
C VAL A 67 90.92 62.11 -14.63
N THR A 68 92.05 61.53 -14.34
CA THR A 68 92.49 60.18 -14.70
C THR A 68 91.47 59.09 -14.35
N ASN A 69 90.70 58.60 -15.33
CA ASN A 69 89.69 57.55 -15.18
C ASN A 69 90.26 56.11 -15.23
N ALA A 70 91.54 55.88 -14.89
CA ALA A 70 92.07 54.51 -14.78
C ALA A 70 91.79 53.90 -13.40
N ASP A 71 91.95 54.69 -12.33
CA ASP A 71 91.81 54.22 -10.94
C ASP A 71 90.33 54.05 -10.53
N VAL A 72 89.44 54.91 -11.06
CA VAL A 72 87.99 54.80 -10.89
C VAL A 72 87.46 53.55 -11.61
N VAL A 73 87.93 53.27 -12.84
CA VAL A 73 87.54 52.05 -13.58
C VAL A 73 88.08 50.81 -12.88
N MET A 74 89.29 50.85 -12.33
CA MET A 74 89.85 49.72 -11.60
C MET A 74 89.09 49.42 -10.30
N LYS A 75 88.74 50.44 -9.51
CA LYS A 75 87.87 50.28 -8.34
C LYS A 75 86.46 49.86 -8.72
N MET A 76 85.92 50.37 -9.83
CA MET A 76 84.60 49.98 -10.33
C MET A 76 84.57 48.51 -10.74
N ASN A 77 85.60 48.04 -11.44
CA ASN A 77 85.75 46.63 -11.81
C ASN A 77 85.96 45.74 -10.58
N ALA A 78 86.74 46.18 -9.58
CA ALA A 78 86.91 45.45 -8.32
C ALA A 78 85.60 45.36 -7.53
N LEU A 79 84.85 46.47 -7.44
CA LEU A 79 83.54 46.49 -6.79
C LEU A 79 82.54 45.59 -7.52
N GLU A 80 82.55 45.60 -8.86
CA GLU A 80 81.74 44.73 -9.70
C GLU A 80 82.07 43.25 -9.48
N THR A 81 83.36 42.90 -9.34
CA THR A 81 83.74 41.52 -9.01
C THR A 81 83.27 41.09 -7.63
N THR A 82 83.38 41.95 -6.61
CA THR A 82 82.86 41.65 -5.27
C THR A 82 81.33 41.57 -5.23
N LEU A 83 80.65 42.42 -6.01
CA LEU A 83 79.19 42.41 -6.13
C LEU A 83 78.72 41.08 -6.73
N LYS A 84 79.34 40.65 -7.83
CA LYS A 84 79.07 39.35 -8.47
C LYS A 84 79.32 38.19 -7.50
N GLU A 85 80.42 38.21 -6.76
CA GLU A 85 80.72 37.15 -5.80
C GLU A 85 79.71 37.11 -4.63
N THR A 86 79.22 38.26 -4.16
CA THR A 86 78.16 38.33 -3.15
C THR A 86 76.80 37.91 -3.71
N GLU A 87 76.51 38.21 -4.97
CA GLU A 87 75.29 37.81 -5.66
C GLU A 87 75.24 36.28 -5.89
N GLU A 88 76.37 35.69 -6.25
CA GLU A 88 76.53 34.23 -6.36
C GLU A 88 76.37 33.53 -5.00
N LYS A 89 76.97 34.07 -3.93
CA LYS A 89 76.81 33.51 -2.58
C LYS A 89 75.37 33.66 -2.06
N LEU A 90 74.74 34.80 -2.30
CA LEU A 90 73.37 35.05 -1.88
C LEU A 90 72.38 34.16 -2.65
N SER A 91 72.54 34.04 -3.97
CA SER A 91 71.71 33.14 -4.79
C SER A 91 71.88 31.67 -4.41
N ALA A 92 73.09 31.25 -4.06
CA ALA A 92 73.32 29.90 -3.53
C ALA A 92 72.61 29.65 -2.19
N GLN A 93 72.67 30.61 -1.25
CA GLN A 93 71.98 30.50 0.05
C GLN A 93 70.46 30.53 -0.08
N VAL A 94 69.93 31.37 -0.97
CA VAL A 94 68.50 31.45 -1.28
C VAL A 94 68.02 30.11 -1.84
N SER A 95 68.75 29.54 -2.82
CA SER A 95 68.40 28.25 -3.42
C SER A 95 68.45 27.10 -2.40
N GLN A 96 69.43 27.09 -1.49
CA GLN A 96 69.51 26.09 -0.43
C GLN A 96 68.34 26.21 0.56
N THR A 97 68.00 27.43 0.96
CA THR A 97 66.89 27.70 1.89
C THR A 97 65.55 27.35 1.26
N GLU A 98 65.36 27.68 -0.02
CA GLU A 98 64.18 27.33 -0.80
C GLU A 98 63.98 25.82 -0.87
N THR A 99 65.07 25.07 -1.12
CA THR A 99 65.03 23.60 -1.12
C THR A 99 64.65 23.02 0.24
N GLU A 100 65.19 23.58 1.34
CA GLU A 100 64.85 23.14 2.70
C GLU A 100 63.38 23.45 3.06
N ILE A 101 62.88 24.62 2.66
CA ILE A 101 61.48 25.01 2.86
C ILE A 101 60.55 24.07 2.10
N TYR A 102 60.85 23.79 0.81
CA TYR A 102 60.05 22.85 0.02
C TYR A 102 60.06 21.44 0.62
N PHE A 103 61.21 20.97 1.10
CA PHE A 103 61.32 19.67 1.76
C PHE A 103 60.48 19.58 3.05
N LYS A 104 60.57 20.60 3.92
CA LYS A 104 59.76 20.65 5.15
C LYS A 104 58.26 20.80 4.87
N LEU A 105 57.91 21.57 3.83
CA LEU A 105 56.52 21.74 3.41
C LEU A 105 55.94 20.41 2.93
N ASP A 106 56.65 19.70 2.07
CA ASP A 106 56.24 18.39 1.54
C ASP A 106 56.03 17.37 2.68
N GLN A 107 56.99 17.28 3.60
CA GLN A 107 56.87 16.41 4.78
C GLN A 107 55.66 16.77 5.66
N THR A 108 55.38 18.06 5.85
CA THR A 108 54.25 18.51 6.67
C THR A 108 52.91 18.24 5.98
N VAL A 109 52.86 18.41 4.66
CA VAL A 109 51.68 18.09 3.84
C VAL A 109 51.39 16.59 3.91
N GLU A 110 52.41 15.75 3.75
CA GLU A 110 52.25 14.29 3.83
C GLU A 110 51.75 13.83 5.21
N GLN A 111 52.32 14.36 6.29
CA GLN A 111 51.87 14.05 7.65
C GLN A 111 50.44 14.53 7.92
N LEU A 112 50.07 15.71 7.39
CA LEU A 112 48.72 16.23 7.53
C LEU A 112 47.72 15.37 6.75
N ASP A 113 48.06 14.97 5.52
CA ASP A 113 47.22 14.09 4.69
C ASP A 113 47.00 12.73 5.36
N GLU A 114 48.05 12.13 5.93
CA GLU A 114 47.92 10.87 6.68
C GLU A 114 47.01 11.04 7.91
N SER A 115 47.22 12.12 8.68
CA SER A 115 46.43 12.37 9.88
C SER A 115 44.97 12.68 9.57
N VAL A 116 44.70 13.37 8.45
CA VAL A 116 43.34 13.65 7.96
C VAL A 116 42.67 12.37 7.48
N GLU A 117 43.35 11.51 6.73
CA GLU A 117 42.77 10.25 6.24
C GLU A 117 42.51 9.27 7.40
N ASN A 118 43.41 9.20 8.38
CA ASN A 118 43.19 8.40 9.60
C ASN A 118 42.00 8.91 10.43
N ALA A 119 41.85 10.23 10.58
CA ALA A 119 40.69 10.81 11.26
C ALA A 119 39.40 10.53 10.49
N LYS A 120 39.42 10.69 9.16
CA LYS A 120 38.27 10.42 8.28
C LYS A 120 37.81 8.97 8.35
N THR A 121 38.73 8.01 8.25
CA THR A 121 38.41 6.58 8.33
C THR A 121 37.85 6.18 9.69
N THR A 122 38.41 6.73 10.78
CA THR A 122 37.89 6.52 12.14
C THR A 122 36.45 7.04 12.27
N ILE A 123 36.17 8.24 11.78
CA ILE A 123 34.83 8.83 11.79
C ILE A 123 33.86 7.99 10.96
N GLU A 124 34.25 7.58 9.74
CA GLU A 124 33.41 6.72 8.89
C GLU A 124 33.06 5.41 9.60
N GLN A 125 34.03 4.79 10.28
CA GLN A 125 33.80 3.56 11.04
C GLN A 125 32.87 3.77 12.24
N GLU A 126 33.03 4.86 12.99
CA GLU A 126 32.14 5.20 14.10
C GLU A 126 30.71 5.47 13.61
N VAL A 127 30.54 6.20 12.51
CA VAL A 127 29.24 6.47 11.89
C VAL A 127 28.56 5.16 11.50
N VAL A 128 29.28 4.23 10.86
CA VAL A 128 28.74 2.91 10.50
C VAL A 128 28.32 2.12 11.76
N ASN A 129 29.14 2.14 12.81
CA ASN A 129 28.80 1.46 14.06
C ASN A 129 27.55 2.03 14.71
N VAL A 130 27.41 3.36 14.77
CA VAL A 130 26.23 4.04 15.31
C VAL A 130 25.00 3.75 14.46
N LEU A 131 25.11 3.79 13.12
CA LEU A 131 23.99 3.46 12.22
C LEU A 131 23.48 2.04 12.47
N ASN A 132 24.39 1.06 12.58
CA ASN A 132 24.03 -0.33 12.88
C ASN A 132 23.37 -0.47 14.26
N GLN A 133 23.88 0.23 15.26
CA GLN A 133 23.28 0.24 16.60
C GLN A 133 21.87 0.85 16.56
N VAL A 134 21.70 2.02 15.96
CA VAL A 134 20.41 2.70 15.82
C VAL A 134 19.41 1.80 15.08
N ASP A 135 19.82 1.17 13.97
CA ASP A 135 18.96 0.21 13.25
C ASP A 135 18.53 -0.97 14.14
N SER A 136 19.44 -1.49 14.97
CA SER A 136 19.12 -2.59 15.89
C SER A 136 18.14 -2.16 16.99
N TYR A 137 18.32 -0.95 17.55
CA TYR A 137 17.40 -0.38 18.53
C TYR A 137 16.03 -0.12 17.91
N VAL A 138 15.98 0.50 16.73
CA VAL A 138 14.73 0.78 16.00
C VAL A 138 13.96 -0.51 15.73
N ARG A 139 14.62 -1.57 15.25
CA ARG A 139 13.96 -2.88 15.02
C ARG A 139 13.41 -3.47 16.31
N THR A 140 14.22 -3.53 17.36
CA THR A 140 13.82 -4.09 18.66
C THR A 140 12.64 -3.32 19.27
N THR A 141 12.70 -1.99 19.24
CA THR A 141 11.64 -1.13 19.73
C THR A 141 10.37 -1.28 18.89
N ASN A 142 10.47 -1.34 17.57
CA ASN A 142 9.31 -1.54 16.69
C ASN A 142 8.66 -2.91 16.89
N ASP A 143 9.46 -3.96 17.08
CA ASP A 143 8.98 -5.31 17.38
C ASP A 143 8.30 -5.38 18.76
N GLN A 144 8.84 -4.69 19.77
CA GLN A 144 8.19 -4.59 21.07
C GLN A 144 6.84 -3.86 20.97
N PHE A 145 6.80 -2.72 20.26
CA PHE A 145 5.57 -1.97 20.05
C PHE A 145 4.52 -2.76 19.25
N SER A 146 4.93 -3.54 18.25
CA SER A 146 3.99 -4.35 17.46
C SER A 146 3.36 -5.45 18.31
N VAL A 147 4.15 -6.17 19.11
CA VAL A 147 3.64 -7.22 20.01
C VAL A 147 2.69 -6.64 21.08
N GLU A 148 3.05 -5.51 21.70
CA GLU A 148 2.17 -4.84 22.67
C GLU A 148 0.86 -4.36 22.05
N ASN A 149 0.93 -3.78 20.84
CA ASN A 149 -0.25 -3.32 20.12
C ASN A 149 -1.16 -4.48 19.71
N ASP A 150 -0.60 -5.55 19.16
CA ASP A 150 -1.35 -6.75 18.76
C ASP A 150 -2.05 -7.38 19.96
N PHE A 151 -1.35 -7.49 21.10
CA PHE A 151 -1.94 -7.98 22.34
C PHE A 151 -3.13 -7.11 22.80
N MET A 152 -2.98 -5.79 22.78
CA MET A 152 -4.05 -4.85 23.14
C MET A 152 -5.25 -5.00 22.19
N ILE A 153 -5.01 -5.12 20.87
CA ILE A 153 -6.04 -5.33 19.87
C ILE A 153 -6.85 -6.61 20.15
N TYR A 154 -6.17 -7.73 20.45
CA TYR A 154 -6.83 -9.01 20.76
C TYR A 154 -7.69 -8.95 22.03
N GLN A 155 -7.22 -8.26 23.06
CA GLN A 155 -7.96 -8.10 24.32
C GLN A 155 -9.22 -7.25 24.16
N ILE A 156 -9.10 -6.11 23.46
CA ILE A 156 -10.23 -5.21 23.20
C ILE A 156 -11.27 -5.95 22.34
N ALA A 157 -10.85 -6.56 21.24
CA ALA A 157 -11.73 -7.33 20.36
C ALA A 157 -12.43 -8.48 21.10
N GLY A 158 -11.71 -9.19 21.98
CA GLY A 158 -12.25 -10.27 22.79
C GLY A 158 -13.31 -9.80 23.79
N THR A 159 -13.07 -8.67 24.45
CA THR A 159 -14.00 -8.08 25.42
C THR A 159 -15.32 -7.68 24.77
N PHE A 160 -15.27 -6.98 23.63
CA PHE A 160 -16.48 -6.61 22.88
C PHE A 160 -17.22 -7.84 22.34
N THR A 161 -16.48 -8.84 21.86
CA THR A 161 -17.05 -10.11 21.39
C THR A 161 -17.80 -10.83 22.50
N LEU A 162 -17.20 -10.91 23.70
CA LEU A 162 -17.80 -11.54 24.87
C LEU A 162 -19.09 -10.83 25.30
N ILE A 163 -19.06 -9.49 25.41
CA ILE A 163 -20.24 -8.70 25.75
C ILE A 163 -21.35 -8.89 24.71
N GLY A 164 -21.03 -8.83 23.42
CA GLY A 164 -21.99 -9.05 22.33
C GLY A 164 -22.62 -10.45 22.39
N CYS A 165 -21.83 -11.48 22.66
CA CYS A 165 -22.32 -12.84 22.84
C CYS A 165 -23.24 -12.97 24.05
N LEU A 166 -22.90 -12.36 25.20
CA LEU A 166 -23.74 -12.40 26.40
C LEU A 166 -25.09 -11.73 26.16
N VAL A 167 -25.11 -10.58 25.48
CA VAL A 167 -26.35 -9.89 25.11
C VAL A 167 -27.19 -10.75 24.14
N ALA A 168 -26.57 -11.33 23.11
CA ALA A 168 -27.26 -12.22 22.18
C ALA A 168 -27.86 -13.45 22.90
N MET A 169 -27.10 -14.07 23.81
CA MET A 169 -27.56 -15.20 24.62
C MET A 169 -28.70 -14.82 25.58
N TRP A 170 -28.67 -13.61 26.15
CA TRP A 170 -29.77 -13.09 26.96
C TRP A 170 -31.06 -12.99 26.15
N HIS A 171 -31.01 -12.37 24.96
CA HIS A 171 -32.16 -12.26 24.05
C HIS A 171 -32.67 -13.65 23.61
N MET A 172 -31.76 -14.57 23.30
CA MET A 172 -32.10 -15.94 22.93
C MET A 172 -32.85 -16.67 24.06
N THR A 173 -32.36 -16.54 25.29
CA THR A 173 -32.95 -17.17 26.48
C THR A 173 -34.32 -16.57 26.80
N ALA A 174 -34.51 -15.26 26.58
CA ALA A 174 -35.81 -14.61 26.74
C ALA A 174 -36.84 -15.13 25.71
N HIS A 175 -36.42 -15.36 24.46
CA HIS A 175 -37.26 -15.98 23.43
C HIS A 175 -37.61 -17.43 23.78
N LEU A 176 -36.66 -18.22 24.27
CA LEU A 176 -36.85 -19.61 24.72
C LEU A 176 -37.85 -19.72 25.88
N ARG A 177 -37.85 -18.76 26.82
CA ARG A 177 -38.76 -18.76 27.98
C ARG A 177 -40.21 -18.39 27.62
N LYS A 178 -40.46 -17.64 26.54
CA LYS A 178 -41.80 -17.20 26.11
C LYS A 178 -42.17 -17.83 24.75
N MET A 179 -42.27 -19.16 24.74
CA MET A 179 -42.61 -19.91 23.53
C MET A 179 -44.13 -20.08 23.36
N ARG A 180 -44.73 -19.31 22.44
CA ARG A 180 -46.17 -19.43 22.10
C ARG A 180 -46.40 -20.25 20.82
N GLN A 181 -45.42 -20.27 19.90
CA GLN A 181 -45.44 -21.07 18.67
C GLN A 181 -44.04 -21.64 18.40
N PRO A 182 -43.72 -22.84 18.92
CA PRO A 182 -42.36 -23.38 18.90
C PRO A 182 -41.84 -23.65 17.48
N PHE A 183 -42.71 -24.00 16.53
CA PHE A 183 -42.34 -24.28 15.15
C PHE A 183 -41.74 -23.06 14.44
N VAL A 184 -42.33 -21.88 14.65
CA VAL A 184 -41.89 -20.60 14.05
C VAL A 184 -40.70 -20.04 14.82
N GLN A 185 -40.76 -20.07 16.16
CA GLN A 185 -39.73 -19.47 17.01
C GLN A 185 -38.39 -20.23 16.92
N ARG A 186 -38.38 -21.56 16.74
CA ARG A 186 -37.13 -22.31 16.51
C ARG A 186 -36.36 -21.78 15.28
N LYS A 187 -37.08 -21.37 14.23
CA LYS A 187 -36.47 -20.80 13.02
C LYS A 187 -35.89 -19.40 13.29
N ILE A 188 -36.56 -18.60 14.11
CA ILE A 188 -36.04 -17.29 14.57
C ILE A 188 -34.76 -17.48 15.39
N LEU A 189 -34.73 -18.44 16.33
CA LEU A 189 -33.54 -18.69 17.15
C LEU A 189 -32.33 -19.04 16.26
N ALA A 190 -32.52 -19.92 15.27
CA ALA A 190 -31.47 -20.25 14.32
C ALA A 190 -30.96 -19.02 13.53
N ILE A 191 -31.81 -18.05 13.22
CA ILE A 191 -31.35 -16.78 12.61
C ILE A 191 -30.57 -15.94 13.62
N LEU A 192 -31.05 -15.81 14.87
CA LEU A 192 -30.40 -15.01 15.92
C LEU A 192 -29.01 -15.52 16.29
N TRP A 193 -28.75 -16.82 16.10
CA TRP A 193 -27.43 -17.43 16.31
C TRP A 193 -26.35 -16.90 15.35
N MET A 194 -26.73 -16.19 14.28
CA MET A 194 -25.78 -15.56 13.36
C MET A 194 -24.86 -14.56 14.08
N SER A 195 -25.40 -13.70 14.95
CA SER A 195 -24.62 -12.69 15.66
C SER A 195 -23.49 -13.28 16.52
N PRO A 196 -23.74 -14.22 17.47
CA PRO A 196 -22.67 -14.77 18.30
C PRO A 196 -21.65 -15.60 17.50
N ILE A 197 -22.10 -16.34 16.47
CA ILE A 197 -21.19 -17.11 15.61
C ILE A 197 -20.22 -16.17 14.88
N TYR A 198 -20.73 -15.08 14.30
CA TYR A 198 -19.89 -14.10 13.59
C TYR A 198 -18.93 -13.39 14.54
N SER A 199 -19.38 -12.99 15.73
CA SER A 199 -18.51 -12.33 16.71
C SER A 199 -17.37 -13.25 17.16
N ILE A 200 -17.67 -14.50 17.55
CA ILE A 200 -16.66 -15.47 17.99
C ILE A 200 -15.68 -15.79 16.87
N THR A 201 -16.19 -16.10 15.68
CA THR A 201 -15.33 -16.45 14.54
C THR A 201 -14.50 -15.26 14.05
N SER A 202 -14.97 -14.01 14.18
CA SER A 202 -14.18 -12.82 13.87
C SER A 202 -13.05 -12.62 14.86
N TRP A 203 -13.29 -12.79 16.16
CA TRP A 203 -12.25 -12.72 17.17
C TRP A 203 -11.23 -13.85 17.04
N LEU A 204 -11.70 -15.07 16.73
CA LEU A 204 -10.84 -16.22 16.55
C LEU A 204 -9.97 -16.14 15.28
N SER A 205 -10.51 -15.59 14.17
CA SER A 205 -9.74 -15.27 12.96
C SER A 205 -8.63 -14.25 13.24
N LEU A 206 -8.85 -13.33 14.18
CA LEU A 206 -7.89 -12.30 14.54
C LEU A 206 -6.72 -12.87 15.36
N ILE A 207 -6.99 -13.83 16.26
CA ILE A 207 -5.97 -14.51 17.07
C ILE A 207 -5.19 -15.53 16.24
N PHE A 208 -5.89 -16.32 15.44
CA PHE A 208 -5.32 -17.45 14.71
C PHE A 208 -5.50 -17.24 13.20
N THR A 209 -4.54 -16.55 12.59
CA THR A 209 -4.54 -16.30 11.14
C THR A 209 -4.47 -17.60 10.33
N GLU A 210 -3.84 -18.65 10.87
CA GLU A 210 -3.75 -19.96 10.20
C GLU A 210 -5.12 -20.63 10.00
N VAL A 211 -6.07 -20.41 10.90
CA VAL A 211 -7.42 -21.01 10.82
C VAL A 211 -8.44 -20.08 10.15
N GLU A 212 -8.04 -18.88 9.74
CA GLU A 212 -8.92 -17.88 9.15
C GLU A 212 -9.70 -18.43 7.94
N GLY A 213 -9.03 -19.19 7.07
CA GLY A 213 -9.66 -19.83 5.92
C GLY A 213 -10.77 -20.80 6.32
N TYR A 214 -10.52 -21.66 7.32
CA TYR A 214 -11.52 -22.61 7.82
C TYR A 214 -12.70 -21.91 8.49
N LEU A 215 -12.44 -20.87 9.28
CA LEU A 215 -13.50 -20.07 9.93
C LEU A 215 -14.37 -19.33 8.92
N THR A 216 -13.78 -18.88 7.81
CA THR A 216 -14.51 -18.24 6.71
C THR A 216 -15.46 -19.22 6.03
N ILE A 217 -15.04 -20.46 5.80
CA ILE A 217 -15.91 -21.52 5.28
C ILE A 217 -17.09 -21.76 6.23
N VAL A 218 -16.86 -21.87 7.54
CA VAL A 218 -17.95 -22.05 8.52
C VAL A 218 -18.95 -20.89 8.48
N LYS A 219 -18.47 -19.63 8.36
CA LYS A 219 -19.34 -18.46 8.21
C LYS A 219 -20.20 -18.55 6.95
N ASP A 220 -19.60 -18.90 5.81
CA ASP A 220 -20.32 -19.02 4.53
C ASP A 220 -21.40 -20.12 4.54
N PHE A 221 -21.11 -21.26 5.18
CA PHE A 221 -22.08 -22.33 5.39
C PHE A 221 -23.23 -21.87 6.29
N TYR A 222 -22.92 -21.10 7.34
CA TYR A 222 -23.94 -20.56 8.24
C TYR A 222 -24.82 -19.52 7.55
N GLU A 223 -24.24 -18.65 6.72
CA GLU A 223 -24.99 -17.66 5.92
C GLU A 223 -26.00 -18.36 5.00
N ALA A 224 -25.57 -19.40 4.30
CA ALA A 224 -26.45 -20.26 3.50
C ALA A 224 -27.58 -20.87 4.34
N TYR A 225 -27.25 -21.44 5.50
CA TYR A 225 -28.24 -22.01 6.42
C TYR A 225 -29.27 -20.97 6.91
N VAL A 226 -28.84 -19.76 7.25
CA VAL A 226 -29.71 -18.67 7.72
C VAL A 226 -30.71 -18.25 6.65
N ILE A 227 -30.30 -18.14 5.39
CA ILE A 227 -31.23 -17.79 4.28
C ILE A 227 -32.28 -18.89 4.09
N TYR A 228 -31.89 -20.16 4.10
CA TYR A 228 -32.84 -21.27 4.08
C TYR A 228 -33.81 -21.18 5.27
N GLN A 229 -33.27 -20.90 6.45
CA GLN A 229 -34.07 -20.88 7.67
C GLN A 229 -35.06 -19.71 7.68
N PHE A 230 -34.68 -18.57 7.10
CA PHE A 230 -35.50 -17.39 6.90
C PHE A 230 -36.63 -17.63 5.89
N LEU A 231 -36.35 -18.24 4.74
CA LEU A 231 -37.42 -18.61 3.80
C LEU A 231 -38.40 -19.59 4.44
N SER A 232 -37.88 -20.61 5.13
CA SER A 232 -38.68 -21.58 5.86
C SER A 232 -39.50 -20.93 6.99
N PHE A 233 -38.99 -19.85 7.58
CA PHE A 233 -39.69 -19.05 8.58
C PHE A 233 -40.87 -18.29 7.95
N LEU A 234 -40.68 -17.63 6.81
CA LEU A 234 -41.77 -16.92 6.14
C LEU A 234 -42.90 -17.87 5.72
N ILE A 235 -42.56 -19.03 5.14
CA ILE A 235 -43.54 -20.08 4.79
C ILE A 235 -44.29 -20.59 6.04
N ALA A 236 -43.57 -20.80 7.14
CA ALA A 236 -44.16 -21.26 8.40
C ALA A 236 -45.14 -20.24 9.01
N VAL A 237 -44.82 -18.95 8.94
CA VAL A 237 -45.68 -17.87 9.44
C VAL A 237 -46.97 -17.76 8.64
N LEU A 238 -46.92 -17.95 7.31
CA LEU A 238 -48.11 -17.91 6.45
C LEU A 238 -48.97 -19.16 6.56
N GLY A 239 -48.37 -20.35 6.38
CA GLY A 239 -49.11 -21.59 6.24
C GLY A 239 -49.40 -22.31 7.56
N ARG A 240 -48.98 -21.72 8.70
CA ARG A 240 -48.94 -22.40 10.02
C ARG A 240 -48.26 -23.78 9.96
N GLY A 241 -47.34 -23.99 9.02
CA GLY A 241 -46.64 -25.26 8.78
C GLY A 241 -47.07 -26.05 7.55
N ASN A 242 -48.19 -25.71 6.89
CA ASN A 242 -48.67 -26.40 5.69
C ASN A 242 -48.37 -25.61 4.41
N ARG A 243 -47.76 -26.29 3.43
CA ARG A 243 -47.43 -25.69 2.12
C ARG A 243 -48.70 -25.35 1.32
N GLN A 244 -49.68 -26.25 1.26
CA GLN A 244 -50.93 -25.99 0.53
C GLN A 244 -51.65 -24.75 1.06
N ALA A 245 -51.70 -24.55 2.37
CA ALA A 245 -52.31 -23.35 2.95
C ALA A 245 -51.64 -22.05 2.45
N VAL A 246 -50.34 -22.06 2.18
CA VAL A 246 -49.65 -20.89 1.59
C VAL A 246 -50.06 -20.72 0.13
N VAL A 247 -50.16 -21.80 -0.63
CA VAL A 247 -50.63 -21.78 -2.03
C VAL A 247 -52.06 -21.24 -2.10
N ASP A 248 -52.94 -21.65 -1.18
CA ASP A 248 -54.33 -21.19 -1.10
C ASP A 248 -54.43 -19.69 -0.78
N ILE A 249 -53.60 -19.18 0.14
CA ILE A 249 -53.53 -17.75 0.46
C ILE A 249 -53.02 -16.95 -0.75
N LEU A 250 -52.03 -17.49 -1.47
CA LEU A 250 -51.45 -16.85 -2.65
C LEU A 250 -52.40 -16.90 -3.85
N SER A 251 -53.15 -18.00 -4.03
CA SER A 251 -54.09 -18.18 -5.14
C SER A 251 -55.29 -17.22 -5.05
N GLN A 252 -55.64 -16.76 -3.85
CA GLN A 252 -56.66 -15.73 -3.62
C GLN A 252 -56.23 -14.34 -4.14
N ARG A 253 -54.95 -14.11 -4.45
CA ARG A 253 -54.43 -12.82 -4.93
C ARG A 253 -53.54 -12.95 -6.18
N PRO A 254 -54.08 -13.47 -7.30
CA PRO A 254 -53.30 -13.71 -8.52
C PRO A 254 -52.76 -12.42 -9.15
N SER A 255 -53.39 -11.26 -8.90
CA SER A 255 -52.95 -9.97 -9.45
C SER A 255 -51.60 -9.48 -8.93
N LYS A 256 -51.13 -10.00 -7.78
CA LYS A 256 -49.81 -9.67 -7.22
C LYS A 256 -48.73 -10.69 -7.59
N LEU A 257 -49.11 -11.82 -8.19
CA LEU A 257 -48.20 -12.88 -8.58
C LEU A 257 -47.65 -12.59 -9.98
N THR A 258 -46.35 -12.29 -10.07
CA THR A 258 -45.66 -12.20 -11.35
C THR A 258 -45.46 -13.60 -11.92
N LYS A 259 -45.76 -13.79 -13.22
CA LYS A 259 -45.51 -15.06 -13.91
C LYS A 259 -44.04 -15.49 -13.73
N PRO A 260 -43.78 -16.79 -13.57
CA PRO A 260 -42.43 -17.27 -13.40
C PRO A 260 -41.55 -16.93 -14.60
N GLY A 261 -40.25 -16.75 -14.33
CA GLY A 261 -39.29 -16.33 -15.35
C GLY A 261 -39.22 -17.35 -16.50
N TRP A 262 -38.88 -16.90 -17.70
CA TRP A 262 -38.87 -17.72 -18.92
C TRP A 262 -38.14 -19.06 -18.76
N MET A 263 -37.01 -19.10 -18.05
CA MET A 263 -36.28 -20.35 -17.76
C MET A 263 -37.07 -21.35 -16.91
N PHE A 264 -37.75 -20.88 -15.86
CA PHE A 264 -38.57 -21.73 -14.99
C PHE A 264 -39.84 -22.19 -15.68
N GLY A 265 -40.43 -21.32 -16.51
CA GLY A 265 -41.64 -21.65 -17.26
C GLY A 265 -41.45 -22.78 -18.28
N ARG A 266 -40.23 -22.96 -18.81
CA ARG A 266 -39.90 -24.06 -19.71
C ARG A 266 -39.64 -25.38 -18.99
N MET A 267 -39.11 -25.34 -17.77
CA MET A 267 -38.77 -26.54 -16.98
C MET A 267 -40.00 -27.18 -16.32
N TYR A 268 -40.97 -26.37 -15.89
CA TYR A 268 -42.10 -26.88 -15.11
C TYR A 268 -43.28 -27.44 -15.93
N GLY A 269 -43.32 -27.20 -17.25
CA GLY A 269 -44.22 -27.86 -18.20
C GLY A 269 -45.74 -27.72 -17.96
N LYS A 270 -46.18 -27.12 -16.86
CA LYS A 270 -47.59 -26.91 -16.51
C LYS A 270 -48.10 -25.61 -17.10
N THR A 271 -49.31 -25.65 -17.65
CA THR A 271 -50.04 -24.45 -18.04
C THR A 271 -50.49 -23.69 -16.78
N TYR A 272 -50.40 -22.36 -16.83
CA TYR A 272 -50.77 -21.45 -15.74
C TYR A 272 -52.27 -21.13 -15.74
N ASP A 273 -53.10 -22.10 -16.10
CA ASP A 273 -54.52 -21.86 -16.36
C ASP A 273 -55.33 -21.68 -15.08
N THR A 274 -54.87 -22.24 -13.95
CA THR A 274 -55.51 -22.05 -12.64
C THR A 274 -54.68 -21.16 -11.69
N PRO A 275 -55.33 -20.29 -10.89
CA PRO A 275 -54.65 -19.44 -9.91
C PRO A 275 -53.81 -20.21 -8.88
N GLU A 276 -54.24 -21.42 -8.51
CA GLU A 276 -53.52 -22.32 -7.59
C GLU A 276 -52.21 -22.85 -8.20
N ASN A 277 -52.25 -23.29 -9.46
CA ASN A 277 -51.04 -23.75 -10.17
C ASN A 277 -50.04 -22.60 -10.37
N LEU A 278 -50.53 -21.37 -10.60
CA LEU A 278 -49.68 -20.18 -10.67
C LEU A 278 -49.01 -19.89 -9.31
N ALA A 279 -49.78 -19.93 -8.23
CA ALA A 279 -49.28 -19.69 -6.88
C ALA A 279 -48.22 -20.74 -6.46
N ASP A 280 -48.45 -22.03 -6.73
CA ASP A 280 -47.48 -23.09 -6.45
C ASP A 280 -46.21 -22.93 -7.29
N ALA A 281 -46.33 -22.62 -8.58
CA ALA A 281 -45.18 -22.39 -9.45
C ALA A 281 -44.32 -21.19 -8.99
N VAL A 282 -44.94 -20.08 -8.58
CA VAL A 282 -44.21 -18.92 -8.05
C VAL A 282 -43.55 -19.24 -6.71
N LEU A 283 -44.22 -19.99 -5.82
CA LEU A 283 -43.65 -20.42 -4.55
C LEU A 283 -42.45 -21.35 -4.77
N LEU A 284 -42.56 -22.31 -5.70
CA LEU A 284 -41.45 -23.19 -6.09
C LEU A 284 -40.28 -22.39 -6.66
N GLN A 285 -40.53 -21.43 -7.55
CA GLN A 285 -39.47 -20.60 -8.10
C GLN A 285 -38.72 -19.83 -7.00
N CYS A 286 -39.45 -19.26 -6.02
CA CYS A 286 -38.81 -18.57 -4.89
C CYS A 286 -37.97 -19.53 -4.04
N GLN A 287 -38.46 -20.75 -3.82
CA GLN A 287 -37.70 -21.79 -3.11
C GLN A 287 -36.46 -22.22 -3.86
N VAL A 288 -36.53 -22.43 -5.17
CA VAL A 288 -35.36 -22.83 -5.94
C VAL A 288 -34.33 -21.69 -6.01
N TYR A 289 -34.77 -20.42 -6.11
CA TYR A 289 -33.87 -19.27 -6.02
C TYR A 289 -33.15 -19.12 -4.68
N ALA A 290 -33.78 -19.53 -3.58
CA ALA A 290 -33.08 -19.61 -2.30
C ALA A 290 -32.17 -20.84 -2.24
N MET A 291 -32.63 -22.01 -2.67
CA MET A 291 -31.86 -23.26 -2.61
C MET A 291 -30.61 -23.21 -3.48
N GLN A 292 -30.65 -22.59 -4.66
CA GLN A 292 -29.43 -22.40 -5.47
C GLN A 292 -28.34 -21.66 -4.69
N PHE A 293 -28.70 -20.65 -3.89
CA PHE A 293 -27.72 -19.88 -3.11
C PHE A 293 -27.18 -20.72 -1.95
N VAL A 294 -28.06 -21.48 -1.29
CA VAL A 294 -27.69 -22.37 -0.18
C VAL A 294 -26.65 -23.40 -0.60
N PHE A 295 -26.71 -23.91 -1.84
CA PHE A 295 -25.70 -24.83 -2.37
C PHE A 295 -24.48 -24.12 -2.96
N LEU A 296 -24.70 -23.05 -3.74
CA LEU A 296 -23.61 -22.35 -4.40
C LEU A 296 -22.65 -21.70 -3.41
N ARG A 297 -23.15 -21.16 -2.29
CA ARG A 297 -22.31 -20.40 -1.34
C ARG A 297 -21.22 -21.27 -0.68
N PRO A 298 -21.54 -22.44 -0.09
CA PRO A 298 -20.55 -23.43 0.35
C PRO A 298 -19.59 -23.87 -0.76
N MET A 299 -20.11 -24.15 -1.96
CA MET A 299 -19.28 -24.59 -3.08
C MET A 299 -18.26 -23.51 -3.49
N THR A 300 -18.70 -22.25 -3.61
CA THR A 300 -17.81 -21.14 -3.94
C THR A 300 -16.75 -20.91 -2.87
N SER A 301 -17.09 -21.10 -1.59
CA SER A 301 -16.16 -20.96 -0.46
C SER A 301 -15.06 -22.05 -0.48
N ILE A 302 -15.46 -23.31 -0.67
CA ILE A 302 -14.52 -24.44 -0.80
C ILE A 302 -13.62 -24.26 -2.03
N CYS A 303 -14.19 -23.88 -3.17
CA CYS A 303 -13.42 -23.61 -4.37
C CYS A 303 -12.41 -22.48 -4.15
N SER A 304 -12.82 -21.37 -3.53
CA SER A 304 -11.92 -20.25 -3.22
C SER A 304 -10.75 -20.70 -2.36
N PHE A 305 -11.03 -21.41 -1.27
CA PHE A 305 -10.00 -21.93 -0.37
C PHE A 305 -9.04 -22.92 -1.07
N ALA A 306 -9.54 -23.76 -1.97
CA ALA A 306 -8.71 -24.68 -2.75
C ALA A 306 -7.77 -23.93 -3.73
N PHE A 307 -8.23 -22.82 -4.31
CA PHE A 307 -7.39 -21.96 -5.15
C PHE A 307 -6.34 -21.21 -4.33
N ASP A 308 -6.66 -20.78 -3.12
CA ASP A 308 -5.73 -20.07 -2.23
C ASP A 308 -4.56 -20.95 -1.79
N GLN A 309 -4.79 -22.25 -1.57
CA GLN A 309 -3.71 -23.21 -1.29
C GLN A 309 -2.81 -23.49 -2.50
N SER A 310 -3.29 -23.20 -3.72
CA SER A 310 -2.51 -23.42 -4.92
C SER A 310 -1.49 -22.29 -5.10
N LYS A 311 -0.20 -22.58 -4.85
CA LYS A 311 0.94 -21.63 -4.93
C LYS A 311 1.03 -20.83 -6.25
N HIS A 312 0.37 -21.28 -7.31
CA HIS A 312 0.32 -20.61 -8.61
C HIS A 312 -0.50 -19.30 -8.59
N TYR A 313 -1.44 -19.14 -7.65
CA TYR A 313 -2.36 -18.00 -7.58
C TYR A 313 -2.18 -17.15 -6.30
N ALA A 314 -1.23 -17.51 -5.42
CA ALA A 314 -1.06 -16.94 -4.09
C ALA A 314 -0.54 -15.48 -4.02
N GLY A 315 -0.25 -14.84 -5.16
CA GLY A 315 0.30 -13.48 -5.23
C GLY A 315 -0.48 -12.50 -6.11
N GLY A 316 -1.60 -12.95 -6.71
CA GLY A 316 -2.42 -12.10 -7.56
C GLY A 316 -3.40 -11.27 -6.75
N SER A 317 -3.57 -9.99 -7.10
CA SER A 317 -4.66 -9.17 -6.54
C SER A 317 -6.01 -9.83 -6.85
N SER A 318 -6.88 -10.04 -5.85
CA SER A 318 -8.18 -10.72 -5.99
C SER A 318 -9.14 -10.07 -7.02
N TYR A 319 -8.82 -8.86 -7.49
CA TYR A 319 -9.59 -8.11 -8.49
C TYR A 319 -9.05 -8.25 -9.92
N ASP A 320 -7.99 -9.03 -10.14
CA ASP A 320 -7.49 -9.27 -11.50
C ASP A 320 -8.38 -10.27 -12.24
N TYR A 321 -8.73 -9.96 -13.48
CA TYR A 321 -9.59 -10.78 -14.34
C TYR A 321 -8.93 -12.11 -14.73
N LYS A 322 -7.61 -12.22 -14.58
CA LYS A 322 -6.86 -13.46 -14.84
C LYS A 322 -6.97 -14.49 -13.72
N MET A 323 -7.43 -14.09 -12.54
CA MET A 323 -7.46 -14.94 -11.35
C MET A 323 -8.82 -15.62 -11.19
N PRO A 324 -8.87 -16.91 -10.82
CA PRO A 324 -10.13 -17.64 -10.63
C PRO A 324 -11.01 -17.05 -9.52
N GLN A 325 -10.40 -16.41 -8.52
CA GLN A 325 -11.09 -15.72 -7.42
C GLN A 325 -12.09 -14.65 -7.91
N PHE A 326 -11.74 -13.90 -8.96
CA PHE A 326 -12.62 -12.86 -9.50
C PHE A 326 -13.93 -13.45 -10.06
N TYR A 327 -13.85 -14.58 -10.76
CA TYR A 327 -15.02 -15.28 -11.31
C TYR A 327 -15.89 -15.87 -10.20
N ILE A 328 -15.28 -16.41 -9.14
CA ILE A 328 -16.01 -16.89 -7.96
C ILE A 328 -16.80 -15.75 -7.31
N MET A 329 -16.16 -14.60 -7.12
CA MET A 329 -16.82 -13.40 -6.58
C MET A 329 -17.98 -12.95 -7.47
N LEU A 330 -17.84 -12.97 -8.80
CA LEU A 330 -18.91 -12.62 -9.73
C LEU A 330 -20.11 -13.59 -9.61
N ILE A 331 -19.83 -14.90 -9.58
CA ILE A 331 -20.86 -15.94 -9.41
C ILE A 331 -21.58 -15.77 -8.07
N GLN A 332 -20.86 -15.48 -7.00
CA GLN A 332 -21.42 -15.24 -5.67
C GLN A 332 -22.37 -14.04 -5.67
N ASN A 333 -21.96 -12.91 -6.25
CA ASN A 333 -22.81 -11.71 -6.35
C ASN A 333 -24.08 -11.97 -7.17
N LEU A 334 -23.97 -12.69 -8.30
CA LEU A 334 -25.12 -13.08 -9.11
C LEU A 334 -26.07 -14.02 -8.34
N SER A 335 -25.50 -14.96 -7.57
CA SER A 335 -26.27 -15.88 -6.72
C SER A 335 -27.03 -15.15 -5.60
N VAL A 336 -26.38 -14.20 -4.91
CA VAL A 336 -27.03 -13.35 -3.91
C VAL A 336 -28.16 -12.53 -4.55
N PHE A 337 -27.91 -11.88 -5.68
CA PHE A 337 -28.90 -11.06 -6.36
C PHE A 337 -30.15 -11.85 -6.75
N THR A 338 -29.96 -13.06 -7.29
CA THR A 338 -31.08 -13.94 -7.68
C THR A 338 -31.86 -14.47 -6.46
N ALA A 339 -31.18 -14.82 -5.36
CA ALA A 339 -31.82 -15.21 -4.11
C ALA A 339 -32.67 -14.07 -3.50
N VAL A 340 -32.08 -12.88 -3.36
CA VAL A 340 -32.77 -11.68 -2.84
C VAL A 340 -33.97 -11.33 -3.72
N THR A 341 -33.85 -11.43 -5.04
CA THR A 341 -34.98 -11.21 -5.96
C THR A 341 -36.13 -12.19 -5.70
N GLY A 342 -35.83 -13.47 -5.45
CA GLY A 342 -36.83 -14.47 -5.06
C GLY A 342 -37.51 -14.14 -3.73
N LEU A 343 -36.74 -13.75 -2.73
CA LEU A 343 -37.27 -13.34 -1.43
C LEU A 343 -38.12 -12.07 -1.48
N VAL A 344 -37.71 -11.07 -2.27
CA VAL A 344 -38.48 -9.83 -2.45
C VAL A 344 -39.81 -10.11 -3.16
N LYS A 345 -39.82 -10.98 -4.18
CA LYS A 345 -41.05 -11.42 -4.85
C LYS A 345 -42.01 -12.10 -3.87
N PHE A 346 -41.48 -13.03 -3.08
CA PHE A 346 -42.27 -13.73 -2.05
C PHE A 346 -42.80 -12.76 -0.98
N TYR A 347 -41.95 -11.83 -0.50
CA TYR A 347 -42.33 -10.84 0.49
C TYR A 347 -43.41 -9.88 -0.02
N ASN A 348 -43.30 -9.37 -1.25
CA ASN A 348 -44.32 -8.50 -1.84
C ASN A 348 -45.69 -9.21 -1.98
N ALA A 349 -45.69 -10.51 -2.30
CA ALA A 349 -46.92 -11.30 -2.37
C ALA A 349 -47.58 -11.48 -0.99
N THR A 350 -46.78 -11.52 0.08
CA THR A 350 -47.19 -11.91 1.44
C THR A 350 -47.21 -10.75 2.45
N TYR A 351 -46.80 -9.56 2.03
CA TYR A 351 -46.62 -8.37 2.89
C TYR A 351 -47.86 -8.01 3.71
N GLN A 352 -49.05 -8.12 3.11
CA GLN A 352 -50.30 -7.77 3.79
C GLN A 352 -50.62 -8.73 4.94
N ASP A 353 -50.28 -10.01 4.78
CA ASP A 353 -50.56 -11.05 5.77
C ASP A 353 -49.48 -11.07 6.87
N LEU A 354 -48.29 -10.53 6.56
CA LEU A 354 -47.16 -10.34 7.48
C LEU A 354 -47.14 -8.95 8.17
N LYS A 355 -48.13 -8.08 7.92
CA LYS A 355 -48.15 -6.70 8.42
C LYS A 355 -48.05 -6.60 9.96
N TRP A 356 -48.56 -7.61 10.67
CA TRP A 356 -48.51 -7.69 12.14
C TRP A 356 -47.10 -8.01 12.67
N CYS A 357 -46.25 -8.66 11.87
CA CYS A 357 -44.93 -9.13 12.31
C CYS A 357 -43.78 -8.19 11.86
N ARG A 358 -43.99 -7.39 10.79
CA ARG A 358 -42.99 -6.50 10.14
C ARG A 358 -41.58 -7.11 10.16
N PRO A 359 -41.33 -8.19 9.40
CA PRO A 359 -40.05 -8.88 9.48
C PRO A 359 -38.90 -8.06 8.89
N TRP A 360 -39.15 -7.25 7.84
CA TRP A 360 -38.11 -6.60 7.04
C TRP A 360 -37.17 -5.64 7.79
N PRO A 361 -37.66 -4.74 8.68
CA PRO A 361 -36.78 -3.84 9.46
C PRO A 361 -35.89 -4.54 10.49
N LYS A 362 -36.01 -5.86 10.66
CA LYS A 362 -35.16 -6.65 11.57
C LYS A 362 -33.98 -7.31 10.87
N PHE A 363 -33.85 -7.21 9.55
CA PHE A 363 -32.83 -7.91 8.74
C PHE A 363 -31.93 -7.00 7.91
N MET A 364 -32.36 -5.77 7.61
CA MET A 364 -31.55 -4.70 7.02
C MET A 364 -31.24 -3.69 8.12
#